data_AF-A0A4Z2CHL2-F1
#
_entry.id   AF-A0A4Z2CHL2-F1
#
_cell.length_a   1.000
_cell.length_b   1.000
_cell.length_c   1.000
_cell.angle_alpha   90.00
_cell.angle_beta   90.00
_cell.angle_gamma   90.00
#
_symmetry.space_group_name_H-M   'P 1'
#
loop_
_entity.id
_entity.type
_entity.pdbx_description
1 polymer ?
#
loop_
_entity_poly.entity_id
_entity_poly.type
_entity_poly.pdbx_seq_one_letter_code
_entity_poly.pdbx_strand_id
1 'polypeptide(L)'
;MAGEPTEISDLGGEVEEGGQSEDDVDAKPDRKGRFLLFKSKKNKDGQMREQDYCSESHYRIVSPTFQYKMSHQRVGKCIIINNKNFDEKTGMNVRNGTDRDAGELFKCFKTLGFDVFIYNDQTV
;
A
#
# COMPACT_ATOMS: atom_id res chain seq x y z
N MET A 1 -56.91 -20.82 20.88
CA MET A 1 -55.64 -21.18 20.22
C MET A 1 -54.55 -20.82 21.20
N ALA A 2 -54.04 -21.82 21.91
CA ALA A 2 -52.99 -21.67 22.91
C ALA A 2 -51.63 -21.59 22.18
N GLY A 3 -50.78 -20.67 22.62
CA GLY A 3 -49.36 -20.64 22.30
C GLY A 3 -48.61 -20.31 23.59
N GLU A 4 -47.87 -21.28 24.11
CA GLU A 4 -47.07 -21.22 25.33
C GLU A 4 -45.85 -20.29 25.18
N PRO A 5 -45.30 -19.77 26.30
CA PRO A 5 -43.97 -19.16 26.35
C PRO A 5 -42.91 -20.22 26.75
N THR A 6 -41.73 -20.18 26.11
CA THR A 6 -40.51 -20.88 26.57
C THR A 6 -39.34 -19.91 26.36
N GLU A 7 -38.82 -19.33 27.43
CA GLU A 7 -37.74 -19.84 28.31
C GLU A 7 -36.36 -19.81 27.64
N ILE A 8 -35.47 -19.12 28.36
CA ILE A 8 -34.10 -18.76 28.03
C ILE A 8 -33.22 -19.99 28.25
N SER A 9 -32.34 -20.29 27.30
CA SER A 9 -31.13 -21.05 27.59
C SER A 9 -29.93 -20.36 26.96
N ASP A 10 -29.17 -19.74 27.85
CA ASP A 10 -27.75 -19.44 27.78
C ASP A 10 -26.95 -20.64 27.24
N LEU A 11 -25.77 -20.35 26.65
CA LEU A 11 -24.56 -21.19 26.51
C LEU A 11 -23.91 -20.98 25.13
N GLY A 12 -22.78 -20.28 25.12
CA GLY A 12 -21.86 -20.30 23.99
C GLY A 12 -20.96 -19.07 23.89
N GLY A 13 -20.40 -18.61 25.00
CA GLY A 13 -19.28 -17.68 24.96
C GLY A 13 -18.05 -18.41 24.44
N GLU A 14 -17.77 -18.29 23.15
CA GLU A 14 -16.46 -18.57 22.62
C GLU A 14 -15.60 -17.32 22.85
N VAL A 15 -14.77 -17.41 23.88
CA VAL A 15 -13.67 -16.49 24.13
C VAL A 15 -12.72 -16.67 22.95
N GLU A 16 -12.84 -15.81 21.94
CA GLU A 16 -11.76 -15.66 20.97
C GLU A 16 -10.54 -15.16 21.75
N GLU A 17 -9.57 -16.07 21.92
CA GLU A 17 -8.25 -15.73 22.38
C GLU A 17 -7.74 -14.60 21.49
N GLY A 18 -7.70 -13.40 22.06
CA GLY A 18 -7.04 -12.25 21.50
C GLY A 18 -5.56 -12.57 21.39
N GLY A 19 -5.19 -13.24 20.30
CA GLY A 19 -3.85 -13.17 19.75
C GLY A 19 -3.61 -11.70 19.46
N GLN A 20 -2.94 -11.01 20.38
CA GLN A 20 -2.29 -9.74 20.10
C GLN A 20 -1.26 -10.05 19.01
N SER A 21 -1.70 -9.99 17.76
CA SER A 21 -0.78 -9.82 16.65
C SER A 21 -0.15 -8.46 16.89
N GLU A 22 1.04 -8.47 17.49
CA GLU A 22 1.92 -7.29 17.48
C GLU A 22 2.02 -6.85 16.01
N ASP A 23 1.34 -5.76 15.67
CA ASP A 23 1.37 -5.14 14.35
C ASP A 23 2.76 -4.56 14.18
N ASP A 24 3.68 -5.40 13.70
CA ASP A 24 5.08 -5.06 13.58
C ASP A 24 5.23 -4.10 12.39
N VAL A 25 5.44 -2.83 12.70
CA VAL A 25 5.51 -1.73 11.75
C VAL A 25 6.74 -1.88 10.83
N ASP A 26 6.51 -2.40 9.63
CA ASP A 26 7.51 -2.67 8.58
C ASP A 26 8.12 -1.41 7.92
N ALA A 27 7.67 -0.22 8.34
CA ALA A 27 7.98 1.07 7.70
C ALA A 27 9.42 1.61 7.90
N LYS A 28 10.41 0.77 8.21
CA LYS A 28 11.84 1.15 8.28
C LYS A 28 12.77 0.10 7.67
N PRO A 29 13.05 0.15 6.36
CA PRO A 29 14.22 -0.55 5.82
C PRO A 29 15.50 0.10 6.39
N ASP A 30 16.25 -0.66 7.21
CA ASP A 30 17.54 -0.20 7.77
C ASP A 30 18.49 0.16 6.62
N ARG A 31 18.90 1.43 6.54
CA ARG A 31 19.66 2.01 5.40
C ARG A 31 21.12 1.53 5.32
N LYS A 32 21.53 0.61 6.19
CA LYS A 32 22.91 0.09 6.29
C LYS A 32 23.39 -0.64 5.03
N GLY A 33 22.49 -1.09 4.15
CA GLY A 33 22.86 -1.81 2.92
C GLY A 33 23.29 -0.97 1.72
N ARG A 34 23.19 0.38 1.74
CA ARG A 34 23.36 1.21 0.53
C ARG A 34 24.81 1.51 0.11
N PHE A 35 25.82 1.08 0.88
CA PHE A 35 27.23 1.43 0.60
C PHE A 35 27.96 0.55 -0.41
N LEU A 36 27.36 -0.56 -0.89
CA LEU A 36 28.01 -1.47 -1.84
C LEU A 36 27.75 -1.14 -3.32
N LEU A 37 26.86 -0.19 -3.65
CA LEU A 37 26.50 0.10 -5.05
C LEU A 37 27.38 1.15 -5.75
N PHE A 38 28.31 1.82 -5.06
CA PHE A 38 29.08 2.94 -5.63
C PHE A 38 30.60 2.80 -5.49
N LYS A 39 31.14 1.60 -5.67
CA LYS A 39 32.58 1.40 -5.92
C LYS A 39 32.81 0.42 -7.04
N SER A 40 32.93 0.93 -8.27
CA SER A 40 33.76 0.34 -9.33
C SER A 40 33.94 1.34 -10.48
N LYS A 41 35.02 2.11 -10.42
CA LYS A 41 35.61 2.78 -11.58
C LYS A 41 36.86 1.99 -11.96
N LYS A 42 36.84 1.27 -13.10
CA LYS A 42 38.04 0.85 -13.85
C LYS A 42 37.65 0.40 -15.28
N ASN A 43 38.25 1.02 -16.29
CA ASN A 43 38.22 0.57 -17.68
C ASN A 43 39.35 -0.44 -17.93
N LYS A 44 39.09 -1.58 -18.59
CA LYS A 44 39.99 -2.24 -19.58
C LYS A 44 39.34 -3.49 -20.24
N ASP A 45 39.27 -3.43 -21.57
CA ASP A 45 39.33 -4.47 -22.61
C ASP A 45 38.73 -5.88 -22.40
N GLY A 46 37.73 -6.18 -23.24
CA GLY A 46 37.65 -7.43 -24.03
C GLY A 46 37.29 -8.73 -23.32
N GLN A 47 36.00 -9.06 -23.29
CA GLN A 47 35.42 -10.36 -23.73
C GLN A 47 33.92 -10.36 -23.41
N MET A 48 33.09 -10.18 -24.45
CA MET A 48 31.66 -10.49 -24.39
C MET A 48 31.52 -11.99 -24.18
N ARG A 49 31.09 -12.39 -22.98
CA ARG A 49 30.44 -13.70 -22.82
C ARG A 49 29.00 -13.49 -23.24
N GLU A 50 28.66 -14.07 -24.38
CA GLU A 50 27.30 -14.25 -24.85
C GLU A 50 26.59 -15.11 -23.79
N GLN A 51 25.96 -14.45 -22.83
CA GLN A 51 24.92 -15.08 -22.03
C GLN A 51 23.74 -15.21 -22.98
N ASP A 52 23.47 -16.43 -23.42
CA ASP A 52 22.20 -16.83 -23.98
C ASP A 52 21.10 -16.52 -22.96
N TYR A 53 20.65 -15.27 -22.97
CA TYR A 53 19.35 -14.90 -22.42
C TYR A 53 18.35 -15.58 -23.32
N CYS A 54 17.97 -16.80 -22.95
CA CYS A 54 16.69 -17.34 -23.35
C CYS A 54 15.66 -16.31 -22.87
N SER A 55 15.23 -15.46 -23.80
CA SER A 55 14.19 -14.48 -23.59
C SER A 55 12.92 -15.27 -23.40
N GLU A 56 12.72 -15.78 -22.19
CA GLU A 56 11.47 -16.39 -21.78
C GLU A 56 10.40 -15.34 -22.04
N SER A 57 9.68 -15.54 -23.13
CA SER A 57 8.63 -14.65 -23.57
C SER A 57 7.51 -14.83 -22.55
N HIS A 58 7.58 -14.07 -21.47
CA HIS A 58 6.49 -13.95 -20.51
C HIS A 58 5.31 -13.31 -21.25
N TYR A 59 4.53 -14.12 -21.95
CA TYR A 59 3.30 -13.68 -22.57
C TYR A 59 2.28 -13.46 -21.45
N ARG A 60 1.75 -12.24 -21.37
CA ARG A 60 0.64 -11.92 -20.47
C ARG A 60 -0.64 -12.29 -21.21
N ILE A 61 -1.37 -13.27 -20.71
CA ILE A 61 -2.71 -13.57 -21.22
C ILE A 61 -3.63 -12.43 -20.79
N VAL A 62 -4.10 -11.64 -21.76
CA VAL A 62 -5.03 -10.53 -21.52
C VAL A 62 -6.37 -10.90 -22.17
N SER A 63 -7.23 -11.62 -21.44
CA SER A 63 -8.63 -11.81 -21.83
C SER A 63 -9.49 -10.69 -21.24
N PRO A 64 -10.41 -10.07 -22.01
CA PRO A 64 -11.36 -9.09 -21.47
C PRO A 64 -12.22 -9.64 -20.34
N THR A 65 -12.49 -10.96 -20.32
CA THR A 65 -13.30 -11.62 -19.28
C THR A 65 -12.66 -11.63 -17.91
N PHE A 66 -11.34 -11.44 -17.82
CA PHE A 66 -10.58 -11.43 -16.58
C PHE A 66 -10.12 -10.01 -16.17
N GLN A 67 -10.67 -8.97 -16.78
CA GLN A 67 -10.34 -7.57 -16.49
C GLN A 67 -11.51 -6.86 -15.82
N TYR A 68 -11.18 -5.93 -14.91
CA TYR A 68 -12.17 -4.99 -14.40
C TYR A 68 -12.74 -4.14 -15.54
N LYS A 69 -14.06 -3.92 -15.50
CA LYS A 69 -14.73 -3.06 -16.47
C LYS A 69 -14.36 -1.59 -16.21
N MET A 70 -13.40 -1.07 -16.98
CA MET A 70 -12.95 0.33 -16.90
C MET A 70 -13.73 1.29 -17.81
N SER A 71 -14.78 0.84 -18.49
CA SER A 71 -15.55 1.62 -19.48
C SER A 71 -16.61 2.55 -18.85
N HIS A 72 -16.38 3.05 -17.63
CA HIS A 72 -17.27 3.97 -16.94
C HIS A 72 -16.92 5.42 -17.31
N GLN A 73 -17.85 6.37 -17.11
CA GLN A 73 -17.62 7.79 -17.46
C GLN A 73 -16.42 8.40 -16.71
N ARG A 74 -16.18 7.94 -15.48
CA ARG A 74 -15.05 8.37 -14.63
C ARG A 74 -14.36 7.14 -14.04
N VAL A 75 -13.05 7.23 -13.83
CA VAL A 75 -12.26 6.18 -13.19
C VAL A 75 -12.68 5.98 -11.74
N GLY A 76 -12.84 7.07 -11.00
CA GLY A 76 -13.28 7.05 -9.61
C GLY A 76 -12.77 8.26 -8.82
N LYS A 77 -13.01 8.23 -7.51
CA LYS A 77 -12.45 9.18 -6.55
C LYS A 77 -11.11 8.66 -6.02
N CYS A 78 -10.16 9.55 -5.81
CA CYS A 78 -8.92 9.26 -5.10
C CYS A 78 -8.86 10.17 -3.87
N ILE A 79 -8.81 9.59 -2.68
CA ILE A 79 -8.73 10.34 -1.43
C ILE A 79 -7.31 10.16 -0.88
N ILE A 80 -6.62 11.27 -0.70
CA ILE A 80 -5.27 11.33 -0.13
C ILE A 80 -5.39 11.97 1.26
N ILE A 81 -5.06 11.21 2.30
CA ILE A 81 -4.98 11.73 3.67
C ILE A 81 -3.51 11.97 3.99
N ASN A 82 -3.10 13.24 4.02
CA ASN A 82 -1.74 13.67 4.27
C ASN A 82 -1.61 14.18 5.72
N ASN A 83 -1.43 13.26 6.65
CA ASN A 83 -1.17 13.59 8.06
C ASN A 83 0.34 13.86 8.23
N LYS A 84 0.68 15.13 8.36
CA LYS A 84 2.03 15.63 8.60
C LYS A 84 2.28 15.86 10.09
N ASN A 85 1.30 16.48 10.75
CA ASN A 85 1.39 16.90 12.14
C ASN A 85 0.47 16.03 13.00
N PHE A 86 0.91 15.78 14.23
CA PHE A 86 0.22 14.92 15.19
C PHE A 86 0.15 15.62 16.55
N ASP A 87 -0.88 15.29 17.34
CA ASP A 87 -1.00 15.78 18.71
C ASP A 87 0.18 15.28 19.55
N GLU A 88 0.76 16.15 20.37
CA GLU A 88 1.89 15.85 21.26
C GLU A 88 1.64 14.62 22.14
N LYS A 89 0.38 14.39 22.55
CA LYS A 89 -0.03 13.22 23.36
C LYS A 89 0.24 11.89 22.68
N THR A 90 0.27 11.88 21.34
CA THR A 90 0.55 10.67 20.56
C THR A 90 2.04 10.31 20.56
N GLY A 91 2.92 11.23 20.94
CA GLY A 91 4.38 11.05 20.87
C GLY A 91 4.93 10.92 19.44
N MET A 92 4.11 11.17 18.41
CA MET A 92 4.52 11.08 17.02
C MET A 92 5.23 12.35 16.55
N ASN A 93 6.26 12.17 15.73
CA ASN A 93 7.03 13.28 15.16
C ASN A 93 6.37 13.83 13.88
N VAL A 94 6.71 15.06 13.52
CA VAL A 94 6.34 15.68 12.24
C VAL A 94 6.92 14.87 11.07
N ARG A 95 6.07 14.47 10.12
CA ARG A 95 6.47 13.69 8.92
C ARG A 95 7.01 14.58 7.82
N ASN A 96 8.25 15.03 7.98
CA ASN A 96 8.93 15.86 6.99
C ASN A 96 9.05 15.14 5.63
N GLY A 97 8.57 15.79 4.57
CA GLY A 97 8.56 15.24 3.21
C GLY A 97 7.19 14.77 2.73
N THR A 98 6.23 14.55 3.62
CA THR A 98 4.89 14.06 3.25
C THR A 98 4.13 15.01 2.32
N ASP A 99 4.41 16.32 2.39
CA ASP A 99 3.82 17.31 1.46
C ASP A 99 4.29 17.10 0.02
N ARG A 100 5.55 16.68 -0.14
CA ARG A 100 6.10 16.34 -1.46
C ARG A 100 5.44 15.07 -1.98
N ASP A 101 5.28 14.06 -1.13
CA ASP A 101 4.61 12.81 -1.50
C ASP A 101 3.16 13.08 -1.92
N ALA A 102 2.39 13.82 -1.11
CA ALA A 102 1.02 14.21 -1.42
C ALA A 102 0.91 14.99 -2.74
N GLY A 103 1.84 15.90 -3.01
CA GLY A 103 1.89 16.66 -4.27
C GLY A 103 2.17 15.79 -5.49
N GLU A 104 3.13 14.86 -5.40
CA GLU A 104 3.44 13.95 -6.52
C GLU A 104 2.33 12.91 -6.73
N LEU A 105 1.72 12.38 -5.66
CA LEU A 105 0.56 11.50 -5.74
C LEU A 105 -0.63 12.20 -6.39
N PHE A 106 -0.89 13.46 -6.01
CA PHE A 106 -1.96 14.24 -6.65
C PHE A 106 -1.77 14.34 -8.16
N LYS A 107 -0.58 14.71 -8.63
CA LYS A 107 -0.27 14.80 -10.07
C LYS A 107 -0.43 13.44 -10.76
N CYS A 108 0.09 12.39 -10.15
CA CYS A 108 0.03 11.03 -10.69
C CYS A 108 -1.43 10.56 -10.86
N PHE A 109 -2.22 10.60 -9.79
CA PHE A 109 -3.61 10.13 -9.84
C PHE A 109 -4.51 11.03 -10.68
N LYS A 110 -4.21 12.33 -10.76
CA LYS A 110 -4.92 13.22 -11.68
C LYS A 110 -4.64 12.84 -13.13
N THR A 111 -3.39 12.49 -13.46
CA THR A 111 -2.99 12.00 -14.80
C THR A 111 -3.66 10.67 -15.14
N LEU A 112 -3.86 9.80 -14.15
CA LEU A 112 -4.61 8.53 -14.31
C LEU A 112 -6.12 8.72 -14.48
N GLY A 113 -6.65 9.95 -14.36
CA GLY A 113 -8.06 10.27 -14.58
C GLY A 113 -8.95 10.17 -13.34
N PHE A 114 -8.38 10.16 -12.14
CA PHE A 114 -9.15 10.20 -10.89
C PHE A 114 -9.60 11.62 -10.51
N ASP A 115 -10.71 11.69 -9.80
CA ASP A 115 -11.12 12.87 -9.03
C ASP A 115 -10.40 12.86 -7.68
N VAL A 116 -9.27 13.55 -7.60
CA VAL A 116 -8.39 13.55 -6.43
C VAL A 116 -8.80 14.60 -5.40
N PHE A 117 -8.87 14.20 -4.13
CA PHE A 117 -9.13 15.04 -2.95
C PHE A 117 -8.01 14.84 -1.94
N ILE A 118 -7.42 15.94 -1.44
CA ILE A 118 -6.38 15.89 -0.41
C ILE A 118 -6.95 16.47 0.89
N TYR A 119 -6.80 15.73 1.98
CA TYR A 119 -7.12 16.14 3.33
C TYR A 119 -5.84 16.13 4.16
N ASN A 120 -5.49 17.25 4.78
CA ASN A 120 -4.30 17.34 5.62
C ASN A 120 -4.68 17.25 7.10
N ASP A 121 -3.86 16.56 7.89
CA ASP A 121 -3.95 16.48 9.35
C ASP A 121 -5.37 16.19 9.88
N GLN A 122 -5.90 15.02 9.52
CA GLN A 122 -7.23 14.58 9.93
C GLN A 122 -7.21 13.93 11.33
N THR A 123 -8.26 14.17 12.09
CA THR A 123 -8.50 13.55 13.40
C THR A 123 -9.38 12.31 13.28
N VAL A 124 -9.36 11.48 14.32
CA VAL A 124 -10.25 10.31 14.48
C VAL A 124 -11.52 10.73 15.22
#